data_AF-A0A3Q2HCT8-F1
#
_entry.id   AF-A0A3Q2HCT8-F1
#
_cell.length_a   1.000
_cell.length_b   1.000
_cell.length_c   1.000
_cell.angle_alpha   90.00
_cell.angle_beta   90.00
_cell.angle_gamma   90.00
#
_symmetry.space_group_name_H-M   'P 1'
#
loop_
_entity.id
_entity.type
_entity.pdbx_description
1 polymer ?
#
loop_
_entity_poly.entity_id
_entity_poly.type
_entity_poly.pdbx_seq_one_letter_code
_entity_poly.pdbx_strand_id
1 'polypeptide(L)'
;MVCFRLSPVPGSGLVLLCLVLGAVSSYALELNLTDSEKALCLYAKWQMNFTIPYETTSKSYKTVTISNFGTPTYNGSICGDNQNGSRIAVQFGSGFSWIVNFTKSVSVYSIDSISFSYNTGDNTTFPDAKDKGILTVNESVAFKIPLNDIFRCNSLSSLVKNGVVQNYWDVHVQAFVQNGTVSTNEYLCEKDNTTTTVAPIVPTTVPSPTTTSSPTTTPSPKEKPDVGSYLVKNGSDTCLLATMGLQLNVTHDKVASVININPNVTGYSGSCHPQTALLRLNSSNIKYLDFVFAVKNENRFYLKEVNVSMYLANGSVFSFANNNLSYWDAPLGSSYMCNKEQTVSVSGEFQINTFDLRVQPFNVKDGKYSTAGPLPPKRCFSPSLHLPPCWVQSPPQEGSRLELLLQFRRLKKVSPG
;
A
#
# COMPACT_ATOMS: atom_id res chain seq x y z
N MET A 1 -31.00 -11.76 40.61
CA MET A 1 -32.28 -11.35 41.22
C MET A 1 -31.97 -10.63 42.52
N VAL A 2 -31.86 -9.30 42.48
CA VAL A 2 -31.90 -8.43 43.66
C VAL A 2 -32.69 -7.21 43.20
N CYS A 3 -33.95 -7.10 43.66
CA CYS A 3 -34.85 -6.00 43.33
C CYS A 3 -34.79 -4.97 44.46
N PHE A 4 -34.39 -3.74 44.14
CA PHE A 4 -34.71 -2.59 44.99
C PHE A 4 -36.05 -2.01 44.53
N ARG A 5 -37.02 -1.99 45.44
CA ARG A 5 -38.29 -1.28 45.26
C ARG A 5 -38.12 0.17 45.71
N LEU A 6 -38.49 1.12 44.85
CA LEU A 6 -38.69 2.52 45.21
C LEU A 6 -40.17 2.87 45.04
N SER A 7 -40.79 3.36 46.11
CA SER A 7 -42.16 3.85 46.14
C SER A 7 -42.21 5.32 45.71
N PRO A 8 -43.25 5.79 44.99
CA PRO A 8 -43.33 7.19 44.56
C PRO A 8 -43.92 8.08 45.66
N VAL A 9 -43.25 9.21 45.94
CA VAL A 9 -43.83 10.36 46.64
C VAL A 9 -44.42 11.31 45.59
N PRO A 10 -45.67 11.79 45.73
CA PRO A 10 -46.29 12.64 44.73
C PRO A 10 -45.87 14.10 44.93
N GLY A 11 -45.37 14.73 43.87
CA GLY A 11 -45.09 16.17 43.84
C GLY A 11 -43.60 16.52 43.84
N SER A 12 -42.88 16.12 42.79
CA SER A 12 -41.65 16.81 42.36
C SER A 12 -41.41 16.45 40.91
N GLY A 13 -41.23 17.45 40.05
CA GLY A 13 -41.01 17.26 38.61
C GLY A 13 -39.76 16.41 38.39
N LEU A 14 -39.96 15.16 37.95
CA LEU A 14 -38.89 14.24 37.63
C LEU A 14 -38.29 14.64 36.26
N VAL A 15 -37.30 15.52 36.28
CA VAL A 15 -36.40 15.70 35.13
C VAL A 15 -35.55 14.43 35.05
N LEU A 16 -35.98 13.50 34.19
CA LEU A 16 -35.27 12.26 33.91
C LEU A 16 -34.04 12.62 33.05
N LEU A 17 -32.97 13.08 33.71
CA LEU A 17 -31.67 13.24 33.08
C LEU A 17 -31.06 11.83 32.94
N CYS A 18 -31.39 11.15 31.84
CA CYS A 18 -30.69 9.92 31.43
C CYS A 18 -29.24 10.27 31.08
N LEU A 19 -28.37 10.36 32.09
CA LEU A 19 -26.94 10.21 31.91
C LEU A 19 -26.68 8.75 31.54
N VAL A 20 -26.84 8.46 30.24
CA VAL A 20 -26.22 7.29 29.63
C VAL A 20 -24.71 7.57 29.65
N LEU A 21 -24.07 7.29 30.79
CA LEU A 21 -22.65 7.01 30.81
C LEU A 21 -22.48 5.67 30.08
N GLY A 22 -22.59 5.74 28.76
CA GLY A 22 -22.01 4.74 27.90
C GLY A 22 -20.54 4.72 28.25
N ALA A 23 -20.11 3.71 29.00
CA ALA A 23 -18.73 3.28 28.99
C ALA A 23 -18.50 2.73 27.58
N VAL A 24 -18.36 3.63 26.61
CA VAL A 24 -17.81 3.29 25.31
C VAL A 24 -16.34 3.02 25.62
N SER A 25 -16.00 1.75 25.83
CA SER A 25 -14.60 1.31 25.84
C SER A 25 -14.06 1.56 24.44
N SER A 26 -13.60 2.78 24.19
CA SER A 26 -13.44 3.32 22.83
C SER A 26 -12.09 2.98 22.20
N TYR A 27 -11.23 2.23 22.88
CA TYR A 27 -10.01 1.65 22.32
C TYR A 27 -9.80 0.23 22.87
N ALA A 28 -9.33 -0.69 22.02
CA ALA A 28 -9.06 -2.08 22.41
C ALA A 28 -7.75 -2.22 23.20
N LEU A 29 -6.76 -1.35 22.91
CA LEU A 29 -5.42 -1.39 23.53
C LEU A 29 -4.90 0.03 23.78
N GLU A 30 -4.27 0.21 24.94
CA GLU A 30 -3.67 1.47 25.39
C GLU A 30 -2.41 1.16 26.22
N LEU A 31 -1.33 1.90 25.93
CA LEU A 31 -0.07 1.83 26.66
C LEU A 31 0.48 3.24 26.92
N ASN A 32 0.72 3.51 28.20
CA ASN A 32 1.43 4.69 28.68
C ASN A 32 2.71 4.19 29.38
N LEU A 33 3.84 4.21 28.66
CA LEU A 33 5.11 3.69 29.16
C LEU A 33 5.99 4.84 29.66
N THR A 34 6.49 4.70 30.88
CA THR A 34 7.38 5.67 31.52
C THR A 34 8.80 5.14 31.63
N ASP A 35 9.79 6.02 31.59
CA ASP A 35 11.19 5.71 31.87
C ASP A 35 11.48 5.57 33.38
N SER A 36 12.76 5.40 33.73
CA SER A 36 13.23 5.30 35.12
C SER A 36 12.98 6.57 35.96
N GLU A 37 12.83 7.72 35.31
CA GLU A 37 12.53 9.00 35.94
C GLU A 37 11.01 9.25 36.07
N LYS A 38 10.20 8.25 35.67
CA LYS A 38 8.73 8.30 35.62
C LYS A 38 8.20 9.31 34.59
N ALA A 39 9.02 9.77 33.66
CA ALA A 39 8.57 10.58 32.54
C ALA A 39 7.97 9.67 31.45
N LEU A 40 6.86 10.09 30.85
CA LEU A 40 6.26 9.37 29.72
C LEU A 40 7.23 9.37 28.54
N CYS A 41 7.61 8.18 28.07
CA CYS A 41 8.60 7.99 27.02
C CYS A 41 7.96 7.42 25.73
N LEU A 42 6.82 6.72 25.86
CA LEU A 42 6.08 6.16 24.76
C LEU A 42 4.59 6.13 25.12
N TYR A 43 3.79 6.60 24.18
CA TYR A 43 2.34 6.61 24.24
C TYR A 43 1.78 5.88 23.03
N ALA A 44 0.82 4.98 23.24
CA ALA A 44 0.13 4.33 22.14
C ALA A 44 -1.31 3.95 22.50
N LYS A 45 -2.23 4.13 21.56
CA LYS A 45 -3.60 3.60 21.57
C LYS A 45 -3.92 3.07 20.18
N TRP A 46 -4.51 1.90 20.09
CA TRP A 46 -4.90 1.35 18.79
C TRP A 46 -5.93 0.24 18.92
N GLN A 47 -6.51 -0.10 17.78
CA GLN A 47 -7.28 -1.32 17.61
C GLN A 47 -6.61 -2.21 16.57
N MET A 48 -6.80 -3.53 16.74
CA MET A 48 -6.35 -4.48 15.74
C MET A 48 -7.19 -5.74 15.70
N ASN A 49 -7.08 -6.49 14.60
CA ASN A 49 -7.55 -7.87 14.52
C ASN A 49 -6.61 -8.69 13.62
N PHE A 50 -6.64 -10.00 13.80
CA PHE A 50 -5.85 -10.92 13.01
C PHE A 50 -6.74 -11.98 12.36
N THR A 51 -6.48 -12.30 11.11
CA THR A 51 -7.11 -13.43 10.42
C THR A 51 -6.01 -14.41 10.01
N ILE A 52 -6.09 -15.64 10.51
CA ILE A 52 -5.01 -16.62 10.45
C ILE A 52 -5.55 -17.88 9.76
N PRO A 53 -5.07 -18.20 8.54
CA PRO A 53 -5.32 -19.50 7.93
C PRO A 53 -4.37 -20.56 8.53
N TYR A 54 -4.86 -21.78 8.75
CA TYR A 54 -4.06 -22.91 9.20
C TYR A 54 -4.51 -24.23 8.56
N GLU A 55 -3.56 -25.12 8.31
CA GLU A 55 -3.84 -26.47 7.80
C GLU A 55 -4.28 -27.38 8.96
N THR A 56 -5.28 -28.22 8.71
CA THR A 56 -5.80 -29.21 9.66
C THR A 56 -5.25 -30.61 9.38
N THR A 57 -5.36 -31.52 10.35
CA THR A 57 -4.95 -32.92 10.21
C THR A 57 -5.66 -33.66 9.06
N SER A 58 -6.82 -33.19 8.62
CA SER A 58 -7.57 -33.71 7.46
C SER A 58 -7.08 -33.18 6.11
N LYS A 59 -5.98 -32.41 6.07
CA LYS A 59 -5.43 -31.72 4.88
C LYS A 59 -6.36 -30.64 4.30
N SER A 60 -7.32 -30.16 5.10
CA SER A 60 -8.15 -29.00 4.77
C SER A 60 -7.64 -27.75 5.47
N TYR A 61 -7.97 -26.56 4.97
CA TYR A 61 -7.62 -25.28 5.59
C TYR A 61 -8.81 -24.72 6.37
N LYS A 62 -8.56 -24.24 7.59
CA LYS A 62 -9.48 -23.45 8.40
C LYS A 62 -8.90 -22.06 8.60
N THR A 63 -9.78 -21.10 8.90
CA THR A 63 -9.38 -19.73 9.21
C THR A 63 -9.96 -19.34 10.55
N VAL A 64 -9.15 -18.72 11.40
CA VAL A 64 -9.59 -18.12 12.66
C VAL A 64 -9.41 -16.60 12.60
N THR A 65 -10.37 -15.87 13.15
CA THR A 65 -10.27 -14.41 13.32
C THR A 65 -10.18 -14.09 14.81
N ILE A 66 -9.11 -13.39 15.19
CA ILE A 66 -8.86 -12.93 16.56
C ILE A 66 -9.19 -11.43 16.60
N SER A 67 -10.29 -11.10 17.27
CA SER A 67 -10.73 -9.72 17.53
C SER A 67 -10.99 -9.43 19.00
N ASN A 68 -11.02 -10.47 19.84
CA ASN A 68 -11.13 -10.36 21.29
C ASN A 68 -9.86 -10.90 21.93
N PHE A 69 -9.11 -10.03 22.58
CA PHE A 69 -7.76 -10.32 23.07
C PHE A 69 -7.67 -10.57 24.57
N GLY A 70 -8.81 -10.52 25.28
CA GLY A 70 -8.83 -10.55 26.75
C GLY A 70 -8.06 -9.37 27.34
N THR A 71 -7.47 -9.56 28.53
CA THR A 71 -6.64 -8.54 29.17
C THR A 71 -5.19 -8.64 28.66
N PRO A 72 -4.68 -7.63 27.93
CA PRO A 72 -3.31 -7.64 27.45
C PRO A 72 -2.31 -7.40 28.60
N THR A 73 -1.10 -7.94 28.46
CA THR A 73 0.06 -7.52 29.25
C THR A 73 1.12 -6.90 28.35
N TYR A 74 1.86 -5.92 28.88
CA TYR A 74 2.85 -5.15 28.11
C TYR A 74 4.30 -5.50 28.47
N ASN A 75 4.50 -6.68 29.06
CA ASN A 75 5.80 -7.14 29.52
C ASN A 75 6.78 -7.23 28.35
N GLY A 76 7.91 -6.55 28.47
CA GLY A 76 8.91 -6.43 27.40
C GLY A 76 8.80 -5.14 26.58
N SER A 77 7.77 -4.32 26.79
CA SER A 77 7.77 -2.95 26.25
C SER A 77 8.89 -2.13 26.90
N ILE A 78 9.63 -1.37 26.11
CA ILE A 78 10.78 -0.58 26.58
C ILE A 78 10.78 0.80 25.94
N CYS A 79 11.17 1.81 26.71
CA CYS A 79 11.52 3.12 26.20
C CYS A 79 12.79 3.00 25.33
N GLY A 80 12.86 3.77 24.26
CA GLY A 80 14.09 3.93 23.49
C GLY A 80 14.80 5.24 23.81
N ASP A 81 16.07 5.30 23.44
CA ASP A 81 16.93 6.48 23.57
C ASP A 81 17.58 6.82 22.20
N ASN A 82 18.68 7.57 22.19
CA ASN A 82 19.36 7.94 20.94
C ASN A 82 20.17 6.79 20.30
N GLN A 83 20.48 5.74 21.06
CA GLN A 83 21.26 4.57 20.65
C GLN A 83 20.40 3.30 20.58
N ASN A 84 19.34 3.22 21.39
CA ASN A 84 18.47 2.07 21.54
C ASN A 84 17.06 2.37 21.01
N GLY A 85 16.51 1.44 20.24
CA GLY A 85 15.12 1.51 19.78
C GLY A 85 14.11 1.41 20.92
N SER A 86 12.91 1.97 20.69
CA SER A 86 11.76 1.80 21.56
C SER A 86 10.94 0.59 21.10
N ARG A 87 10.18 -0.05 21.99
CA ARG A 87 9.40 -1.24 21.64
C ARG A 87 8.11 -1.31 22.44
N ILE A 88 7.04 -1.69 21.76
CA ILE A 88 5.81 -2.16 22.40
C ILE A 88 5.76 -3.67 22.21
N ALA A 89 5.68 -4.41 23.30
CA ALA A 89 5.44 -5.84 23.31
C ALA A 89 4.12 -6.11 24.02
N VAL A 90 3.19 -6.76 23.33
CA VAL A 90 1.86 -7.10 23.83
C VAL A 90 1.71 -8.60 23.84
N GLN A 91 1.29 -9.13 24.99
CA GLN A 91 1.01 -10.55 25.17
C GLN A 91 -0.46 -10.74 25.51
N PHE A 92 -1.14 -11.58 24.75
CA PHE A 92 -2.57 -11.89 24.88
C PHE A 92 -2.74 -13.32 25.41
N GLY A 93 -2.81 -13.46 26.73
CA GLY A 93 -2.77 -14.77 27.38
C GLY A 93 -1.52 -15.57 26.98
N SER A 94 -1.66 -16.89 26.86
CA SER A 94 -0.58 -17.79 26.43
C SER A 94 -0.52 -18.04 24.92
N GLY A 95 -1.53 -17.58 24.17
CA GLY A 95 -1.73 -17.97 22.77
C GLY A 95 -1.09 -17.04 21.73
N PHE A 96 -0.97 -15.74 22.04
CA PHE A 96 -0.57 -14.75 21.04
C PHE A 96 0.37 -13.67 21.61
N SER A 97 1.29 -13.21 20.77
CA SER A 97 2.20 -12.11 21.07
C SER A 97 2.29 -11.17 19.87
N TRP A 98 2.33 -9.87 20.12
CA TRP A 98 2.49 -8.85 19.08
C TRP A 98 3.55 -7.85 19.52
N ILE A 99 4.49 -7.53 18.64
CA ILE A 99 5.60 -6.64 18.94
C ILE A 99 5.72 -5.63 17.80
N VAL A 100 5.88 -4.37 18.15
CA VAL A 100 6.30 -3.32 17.23
C VAL A 100 7.56 -2.64 17.76
N ASN A 101 8.54 -2.44 16.87
CA ASN A 101 9.78 -1.75 17.17
C ASN A 101 9.79 -0.37 16.53
N PHE A 102 10.35 0.60 17.24
CA PHE A 102 10.56 1.96 16.79
C PHE A 102 12.02 2.31 16.85
N THR A 103 12.51 2.96 15.79
CA THR A 103 13.90 3.39 15.70
C THR A 103 13.94 4.89 15.61
N LYS A 104 14.75 5.54 16.46
CA LYS A 104 14.92 6.99 16.46
C LYS A 104 16.07 7.39 15.54
N SER A 105 15.87 8.48 14.83
CA SER A 105 16.91 9.24 14.12
C SER A 105 16.95 10.67 14.68
N VAL A 106 17.67 11.57 14.01
CA VAL A 106 17.94 12.94 14.50
C VAL A 106 16.65 13.73 14.75
N SER A 107 15.70 13.71 13.81
CA SER A 107 14.47 14.52 13.84
C SER A 107 13.17 13.73 13.68
N VAL A 108 13.28 12.43 13.40
CA VAL A 108 12.15 11.53 13.13
C VAL A 108 12.35 10.22 13.89
N TYR A 109 11.27 9.50 14.13
CA TYR A 109 11.32 8.07 14.47
C TYR A 109 10.58 7.27 13.41
N SER A 110 10.96 6.01 13.22
CA SER A 110 10.29 5.10 12.31
C SER A 110 9.61 3.96 13.06
N ILE A 111 8.42 3.56 12.62
CA ILE A 111 7.87 2.24 12.91
C ILE A 111 8.65 1.24 12.05
N ASP A 112 9.58 0.51 12.65
CA ASP A 112 10.59 -0.28 11.94
C ASP A 112 10.03 -1.63 11.48
N SER A 113 9.58 -2.43 12.46
CA SER A 113 9.08 -3.79 12.23
C SER A 113 7.88 -4.09 13.10
N ILE A 114 6.93 -4.85 12.56
CA ILE A 114 5.81 -5.43 13.28
C ILE A 114 5.90 -6.95 13.18
N SER A 115 5.92 -7.62 14.32
CA SER A 115 5.89 -9.08 14.41
C SER A 115 4.69 -9.57 15.18
N PHE A 116 3.97 -10.54 14.63
CA PHE A 116 2.86 -11.22 15.28
C PHE A 116 3.17 -12.70 15.39
N SER A 117 3.04 -13.24 16.60
CA SER A 117 3.25 -14.65 16.91
C SER A 117 1.99 -15.28 17.47
N TYR A 118 1.68 -16.50 17.03
CA TYR A 118 0.50 -17.26 17.46
C TYR A 118 0.85 -18.74 17.64
N ASN A 119 0.23 -19.38 18.63
CA ASN A 119 0.49 -20.77 18.98
C ASN A 119 -0.59 -21.71 18.44
N THR A 120 -0.31 -22.43 17.35
CA THR A 120 -1.22 -23.47 16.79
C THR A 120 -1.32 -24.71 17.68
N GLY A 121 -0.48 -24.78 18.72
CA GLY A 121 -0.61 -25.72 19.84
C GLY A 121 -1.88 -25.53 20.66
N ASP A 122 -2.46 -24.32 20.68
CA ASP A 122 -3.71 -24.06 21.38
C ASP A 122 -4.89 -24.66 20.63
N ASN A 123 -5.39 -25.79 21.13
CA ASN A 123 -6.50 -26.51 20.51
C ASN A 123 -7.86 -25.79 20.65
N THR A 124 -7.97 -24.80 21.54
CA THR A 124 -9.20 -24.02 21.67
C THR A 124 -9.36 -23.03 20.52
N THR A 125 -8.26 -22.35 20.15
CA THR A 125 -8.21 -21.42 19.02
C THR A 125 -8.00 -22.13 17.69
N PHE A 126 -7.13 -23.14 17.65
CA PHE A 126 -6.69 -23.85 16.45
C PHE A 126 -7.03 -25.36 16.51
N PRO A 127 -8.34 -25.71 16.54
CA PRO A 127 -8.77 -27.11 16.60
C PRO A 127 -8.31 -27.87 15.36
N ASP A 128 -7.76 -29.06 15.58
CA ASP A 128 -7.25 -29.96 14.55
C ASP A 128 -6.07 -29.41 13.74
N ALA A 129 -5.40 -28.34 14.19
CA ALA A 129 -4.22 -27.83 13.48
C ALA A 129 -3.18 -28.95 13.30
N LYS A 130 -2.72 -29.11 12.06
CA LYS A 130 -1.77 -30.16 11.67
C LYS A 130 -0.41 -29.94 12.35
N ASP A 131 0.12 -28.73 12.19
CA ASP A 131 1.38 -28.33 12.78
C ASP A 131 1.11 -27.66 14.13
N LYS A 132 1.86 -28.07 15.16
CA LYS A 132 1.74 -27.58 16.53
C LYS A 132 2.99 -26.79 16.89
N GLY A 133 2.83 -25.55 17.32
CA GLY A 133 3.93 -24.72 17.79
C GLY A 133 3.65 -23.24 17.65
N ILE A 134 4.65 -22.43 17.97
CA ILE A 134 4.60 -20.98 17.80
C ILE A 134 5.05 -20.64 16.39
N LEU A 135 4.20 -19.94 15.66
CA LEU A 135 4.48 -19.39 14.35
C LEU A 135 4.57 -17.86 14.46
N THR A 136 5.51 -17.26 13.75
CA THR A 136 5.73 -15.81 13.75
C THR A 136 5.72 -15.27 12.34
N VAL A 137 4.93 -14.22 12.11
CA VAL A 137 4.99 -13.39 10.90
C VAL A 137 5.65 -12.06 11.26
N ASN A 138 6.64 -11.65 10.48
CA ASN A 138 7.37 -10.40 10.68
C ASN A 138 7.32 -9.56 9.39
N GLU A 139 6.98 -8.30 9.54
CA GLU A 139 6.83 -7.34 8.45
C GLU A 139 7.60 -6.06 8.78
N SER A 140 8.34 -5.55 7.79
CA SER A 140 8.98 -4.24 7.90
C SER A 140 8.04 -3.17 7.36
N VAL A 141 7.83 -2.11 8.14
CA VAL A 141 6.85 -1.05 7.82
C VAL A 141 7.56 0.24 7.42
N ALA A 142 8.72 0.53 8.02
CA ALA A 142 9.58 1.69 7.75
C ALA A 142 8.84 3.04 7.64
N PHE A 143 7.79 3.24 8.44
CA PHE A 143 6.97 4.45 8.39
C PHE A 143 7.57 5.55 9.28
N LYS A 144 7.98 6.69 8.70
CA LYS A 144 8.65 7.79 9.40
C LYS A 144 7.66 8.82 9.93
N ILE A 145 7.85 9.22 11.18
CA ILE A 145 7.02 10.19 11.91
C ILE A 145 7.95 11.23 12.55
N PRO A 146 7.66 12.54 12.47
CA PRO A 146 8.41 13.56 13.20
C PRO A 146 8.42 13.28 14.71
N LEU A 147 9.57 13.47 15.37
CA LEU A 147 9.72 13.17 16.80
C LEU A 147 8.72 13.89 17.71
N ASN A 148 8.36 15.11 17.32
CA ASN A 148 7.49 15.98 18.11
C ASN A 148 6.04 15.93 17.66
N ASP A 149 5.65 14.92 16.89
CA ASP A 149 4.27 14.73 16.44
C ASP A 149 3.74 13.38 16.93
N ILE A 150 2.46 13.35 17.29
CA ILE A 150 1.73 12.11 17.51
C ILE A 150 1.23 11.58 16.17
N PHE A 151 1.61 10.36 15.81
CA PHE A 151 1.03 9.71 14.63
C PHE A 151 -0.41 9.34 14.89
N ARG A 152 -1.27 9.62 13.91
CA ARG A 152 -2.68 9.27 13.97
C ARG A 152 -3.17 8.66 12.66
N CYS A 153 -3.86 7.53 12.75
CA CYS A 153 -4.51 6.86 11.63
C CYS A 153 -5.78 6.14 12.09
N ASN A 154 -6.93 6.77 11.86
CA ASN A 154 -8.24 6.19 12.13
C ASN A 154 -8.63 5.19 11.03
N SER A 155 -8.22 5.44 9.78
CA SER A 155 -8.46 4.50 8.68
C SER A 155 -7.86 3.12 8.90
N LEU A 156 -8.58 2.10 8.44
CA LEU A 156 -8.11 0.71 8.41
C LEU A 156 -6.84 0.56 7.57
N SER A 157 -5.81 -0.03 8.17
CA SER A 157 -4.56 -0.44 7.54
C SER A 157 -4.37 -1.95 7.68
N SER A 158 -3.83 -2.61 6.66
CA SER A 158 -3.71 -4.08 6.62
C SER A 158 -2.31 -4.51 6.18
N LEU A 159 -1.72 -5.46 6.90
CA LEU A 159 -0.49 -6.15 6.55
C LEU A 159 -0.80 -7.62 6.26
N VAL A 160 -0.25 -8.19 5.18
CA VAL A 160 -0.51 -9.59 4.80
C VAL A 160 0.80 -10.34 4.60
N LYS A 161 0.97 -11.42 5.37
CA LYS A 161 2.15 -12.31 5.27
C LYS A 161 1.77 -13.76 5.49
N ASN A 162 2.19 -14.63 4.58
CA ASN A 162 1.92 -16.08 4.66
C ASN A 162 0.41 -16.39 4.84
N GLY A 163 -0.46 -15.58 4.23
CA GLY A 163 -1.91 -15.68 4.37
C GLY A 163 -2.49 -15.09 5.67
N VAL A 164 -1.65 -14.75 6.65
CA VAL A 164 -2.06 -14.04 7.87
C VAL A 164 -2.32 -12.58 7.52
N VAL A 165 -3.54 -12.12 7.79
CA VAL A 165 -3.96 -10.72 7.62
C VAL A 165 -3.96 -10.06 8.99
N GLN A 166 -3.24 -8.95 9.12
CA GLN A 166 -3.15 -8.14 10.33
C GLN A 166 -3.78 -6.79 10.03
N ASN A 167 -4.86 -6.44 10.72
CA ASN A 167 -5.57 -5.18 10.51
C ASN A 167 -5.38 -4.25 11.71
N TYR A 168 -5.18 -2.96 11.45
CA TYR A 168 -4.99 -1.91 12.44
C TYR A 168 -5.88 -0.72 12.10
N TRP A 169 -6.52 -0.12 13.10
CA TRP A 169 -7.32 1.10 12.93
C TRP A 169 -7.35 1.89 14.24
N ASP A 170 -7.81 3.14 14.19
CA ASP A 170 -7.81 4.07 15.34
C ASP A 170 -6.45 4.10 16.07
N VAL A 171 -5.37 4.16 15.29
CA VAL A 171 -3.99 4.16 15.77
C VAL A 171 -3.60 5.57 16.16
N HIS A 172 -3.12 5.73 17.39
CA HIS A 172 -2.44 6.89 17.92
C HIS A 172 -1.13 6.43 18.55
N VAL A 173 0.01 6.91 18.08
CA VAL A 173 1.30 6.53 18.70
C VAL A 173 2.28 7.68 18.65
N GLN A 174 2.98 7.85 19.76
CA GLN A 174 4.17 8.67 19.84
C GLN A 174 5.24 7.91 20.62
N ALA A 175 6.26 7.43 19.91
CA ALA A 175 7.46 6.91 20.52
C ALA A 175 8.45 8.06 20.80
N PHE A 176 9.35 7.88 21.77
CA PHE A 176 10.37 8.86 22.14
C PHE A 176 9.79 10.23 22.54
N VAL A 177 8.71 10.19 23.34
CA VAL A 177 8.05 11.37 23.89
C VAL A 177 9.07 12.23 24.64
N GLN A 178 9.11 13.53 24.31
CA GLN A 178 10.02 14.48 24.94
C GLN A 178 9.34 15.15 26.13
N ASN A 179 10.09 15.39 27.21
CA ASN A 179 9.62 16.09 28.41
C ASN A 179 8.37 15.46 29.07
N GLY A 180 8.16 14.15 28.89
CA GLY A 180 7.07 13.43 29.54
C GLY A 180 5.66 13.78 29.07
N THR A 181 5.50 14.54 27.99
CA THR A 181 4.19 15.04 27.54
C THR A 181 3.93 14.69 26.08
N VAL A 182 2.80 14.04 25.80
CA VAL A 182 2.36 13.70 24.43
C VAL A 182 2.16 14.98 23.62
N SER A 183 2.62 14.97 22.38
CA SER A 183 2.46 16.09 21.46
C SER A 183 0.99 16.34 21.12
N THR A 184 0.67 17.62 20.94
CA THR A 184 -0.61 18.08 20.40
C THR A 184 -0.60 18.18 18.87
N ASN A 185 0.58 18.11 18.24
CA ASN A 185 0.71 18.15 16.78
C ASN A 185 0.47 16.75 16.22
N GLU A 186 -0.50 16.61 15.32
CA GLU A 186 -0.84 15.33 14.71
C GLU A 186 -0.11 15.15 13.37
N TYR A 187 0.50 13.98 13.19
CA TYR A 187 0.95 13.49 11.89
C TYR A 187 -0.04 12.44 11.38
N LEU A 188 -0.85 12.81 10.39
CA LEU A 188 -1.91 11.94 9.87
C LEU A 188 -1.39 10.94 8.84
N CYS A 189 -1.91 9.72 8.87
CA CYS A 189 -1.70 8.79 7.76
C CYS A 189 -2.36 9.27 6.47
N GLU A 190 -1.86 8.81 5.32
CA GLU A 190 -2.31 9.27 4.00
C GLU A 190 -3.82 9.12 3.78
N LYS A 191 -4.42 8.03 4.29
CA LYS A 191 -5.85 7.76 4.14
C LYS A 191 -6.74 8.76 4.90
N ASP A 192 -6.21 9.39 5.95
CA ASP A 192 -6.92 10.36 6.78
C ASP A 192 -6.61 11.80 6.40
N ASN A 193 -5.65 12.02 5.48
CA ASN A 193 -5.27 13.34 5.03
C ASN A 193 -6.25 13.85 3.94
N THR A 194 -7.43 14.30 4.36
CA THR A 194 -8.40 14.96 3.47
C THR A 194 -8.12 16.45 3.36
N THR A 195 -7.05 16.83 2.66
CA THR A 195 -6.84 18.24 2.31
C THR A 195 -7.38 18.51 0.90
N THR A 196 -8.65 18.94 0.84
CA THR A 196 -9.27 19.55 -0.33
C THR A 196 -8.76 20.98 -0.47
N THR A 197 -7.85 21.25 -1.40
CA THR A 197 -7.52 22.63 -1.78
C THR A 197 -7.66 22.79 -3.29
N VAL A 198 -8.90 23.06 -3.71
CA VAL A 198 -9.20 23.62 -5.03
C VAL A 198 -8.94 25.12 -4.93
N ALA A 199 -7.89 25.60 -5.59
CA ALA A 199 -7.62 27.03 -5.68
C ALA A 199 -8.63 27.71 -6.63
N PRO A 200 -9.17 28.90 -6.28
CA PRO A 200 -10.07 29.65 -7.14
C PRO A 200 -9.33 30.31 -8.31
N ILE A 201 -9.89 30.12 -9.52
CA ILE A 201 -9.45 30.78 -10.75
C ILE A 201 -10.05 32.19 -10.77
N VAL A 202 -9.21 33.22 -10.73
CA VAL A 202 -9.57 34.60 -11.10
C VAL A 202 -8.70 35.01 -12.29
N PRO A 203 -9.28 35.42 -13.43
CA PRO A 203 -8.52 35.90 -14.57
C PRO A 203 -8.18 37.38 -14.38
N THR A 204 -6.91 37.76 -14.44
CA THR A 204 -6.54 39.17 -14.55
C THR A 204 -5.29 39.35 -15.41
N THR A 205 -5.44 40.34 -16.28
CA THR A 205 -4.63 40.77 -17.42
C THR A 205 -3.23 41.27 -17.04
N VAL A 206 -2.27 40.94 -17.91
CA VAL A 206 -0.86 41.37 -17.95
C VAL A 206 -0.73 42.88 -18.19
N PRO A 207 0.21 43.56 -17.50
CA PRO A 207 1.32 44.22 -18.21
C PRO A 207 2.72 43.92 -17.65
N SER A 208 3.70 44.01 -18.55
CA SER A 208 5.14 43.70 -18.45
C SER A 208 5.91 44.38 -17.31
N PRO A 209 6.97 43.75 -16.74
CA PRO A 209 7.95 44.42 -15.89
C PRO A 209 9.28 44.70 -16.61
N THR A 210 9.91 45.81 -16.24
CA THR A 210 11.31 46.16 -16.57
C THR A 210 12.22 45.77 -15.39
N THR A 211 13.35 45.13 -15.70
CA THR A 211 14.66 44.98 -15.00
C THR A 211 14.75 45.46 -13.53
N THR A 212 15.35 44.73 -12.56
CA THR A 212 16.81 44.48 -12.43
C THR A 212 17.11 43.56 -11.22
N SER A 213 18.15 42.72 -11.38
CA SER A 213 19.08 42.12 -10.38
C SER A 213 18.60 41.25 -9.20
N SER A 214 18.84 39.94 -9.28
CA SER A 214 19.66 39.12 -8.36
C SER A 214 19.58 37.63 -8.81
N PRO A 215 20.66 36.81 -8.75
CA PRO A 215 20.68 35.51 -9.42
C PRO A 215 19.95 34.45 -8.59
N THR A 216 18.70 34.19 -8.95
CA THR A 216 17.99 32.97 -8.55
C THR A 216 18.29 31.90 -9.59
N THR A 217 19.03 30.86 -9.19
CA THR A 217 19.28 29.67 -10.01
C THR A 217 17.94 29.04 -10.41
N THR A 218 17.58 29.20 -11.67
CA THR A 218 16.45 28.55 -12.33
C THR A 218 16.66 27.03 -12.32
N PRO A 219 15.68 26.21 -11.87
CA PRO A 219 15.75 24.77 -12.09
C PRO A 219 15.57 24.50 -13.59
N SER A 220 16.53 23.75 -14.15
CA SER A 220 16.55 23.24 -15.52
C SER A 220 15.20 22.61 -15.93
N PRO A 221 14.82 22.64 -17.23
CA PRO A 221 13.67 21.91 -17.74
C PRO A 221 13.76 20.42 -17.34
N LYS A 222 12.68 19.85 -16.79
CA LYS A 222 12.60 18.41 -16.50
C LYS A 222 12.77 17.63 -17.80
N GLU A 223 13.92 16.99 -17.98
CA GLU A 223 14.24 16.21 -19.16
C GLU A 223 13.41 14.92 -19.17
N LYS A 224 12.72 14.63 -20.29
CA LYS A 224 11.95 13.39 -20.49
C LYS A 224 12.92 12.20 -20.47
N PRO A 225 12.68 11.14 -19.70
CA PRO A 225 13.58 9.99 -19.66
C PRO A 225 13.56 9.20 -20.98
N ASP A 226 14.70 8.58 -21.30
CA ASP A 226 14.81 7.62 -22.40
C ASP A 226 13.89 6.42 -22.17
N VAL A 227 13.34 5.87 -23.25
CA VAL A 227 12.41 4.73 -23.20
C VAL A 227 13.20 3.43 -23.25
N GLY A 228 13.08 2.61 -22.19
CA GLY A 228 13.66 1.27 -22.16
C GLY A 228 12.71 0.20 -22.67
N SER A 229 13.26 -0.89 -23.21
CA SER A 229 12.53 -2.10 -23.60
C SER A 229 13.05 -3.30 -22.80
N TYR A 230 12.15 -3.94 -22.07
CA TYR A 230 12.44 -5.02 -21.12
C TYR A 230 11.66 -6.27 -21.49
N LEU A 231 12.31 -7.43 -21.41
CA LEU A 231 11.74 -8.71 -21.79
C LEU A 231 12.11 -9.80 -20.78
N VAL A 232 11.12 -10.40 -20.15
CA VAL A 232 11.32 -11.52 -19.21
C VAL A 232 10.88 -12.83 -19.87
N LYS A 233 11.69 -13.87 -19.73
CA LYS A 233 11.40 -15.22 -20.23
C LYS A 233 11.11 -16.18 -19.09
N ASN A 234 10.26 -17.16 -19.35
CA ASN A 234 10.08 -18.36 -18.55
C ASN A 234 10.45 -19.57 -19.42
N GLY A 235 11.66 -20.11 -19.25
CA GLY A 235 12.23 -21.07 -20.19
C GLY A 235 12.50 -20.43 -21.56
N SER A 236 11.95 -21.01 -22.63
CA SER A 236 12.05 -20.47 -23.99
C SER A 236 11.10 -19.31 -24.25
N ASP A 237 10.02 -19.21 -23.48
CA ASP A 237 8.87 -18.40 -23.82
C ASP A 237 8.96 -17.03 -23.14
N THR A 238 8.70 -15.97 -23.90
CA THR A 238 8.52 -14.64 -23.31
C THR A 238 7.24 -14.62 -22.50
N CYS A 239 7.31 -14.10 -21.28
CA CYS A 239 6.18 -14.03 -20.37
C CYS A 239 5.88 -12.62 -19.87
N LEU A 240 6.79 -11.65 -20.08
CA LEU A 240 6.53 -10.25 -19.81
C LEU A 240 7.26 -9.37 -20.82
N LEU A 241 6.54 -8.41 -21.39
CA LEU A 241 7.10 -7.32 -22.19
C LEU A 241 6.75 -5.99 -21.53
N ALA A 242 7.74 -5.12 -21.39
CA ALA A 242 7.54 -3.75 -20.94
C ALA A 242 8.38 -2.78 -21.78
N THR A 243 7.77 -1.68 -22.19
CA THR A 243 8.42 -0.57 -22.90
C THR A 243 7.99 0.68 -22.17
N MET A 244 8.92 1.39 -21.55
CA MET A 244 8.59 2.57 -20.74
C MET A 244 9.84 3.40 -20.46
N GLY A 245 9.69 4.71 -20.56
CA GLY A 245 10.58 5.67 -19.92
C GLY A 245 10.17 5.84 -18.47
N LEU A 246 11.15 5.86 -17.56
CA LEU A 246 10.92 5.91 -16.12
C LEU A 246 11.66 7.09 -15.51
N GLN A 247 10.93 7.90 -14.73
CA GLN A 247 11.48 8.98 -13.93
C GLN A 247 11.00 8.78 -12.49
N LEU A 248 11.96 8.61 -11.58
CA LEU A 248 11.73 8.42 -10.17
C LEU A 248 11.68 9.80 -9.49
N ASN A 249 10.57 10.11 -8.85
CA ASN A 249 10.43 11.28 -8.01
C ASN A 249 10.52 10.83 -6.54
N VAL A 250 11.59 11.24 -5.89
CA VAL A 250 12.00 10.78 -4.57
C VAL A 250 12.06 11.98 -3.64
N THR A 251 11.33 11.93 -2.54
CA THR A 251 11.47 12.90 -1.45
C THR A 251 12.17 12.22 -0.29
N HIS A 252 13.36 12.68 0.08
CA HIS A 252 14.11 12.14 1.21
C HIS A 252 14.64 13.30 2.05
N ASP A 253 14.39 13.29 3.36
CA ASP A 253 14.80 14.36 4.28
C ASP A 253 14.40 15.77 3.82
N LYS A 254 13.18 15.90 3.26
CA LYS A 254 12.61 17.13 2.67
C LYS A 254 13.31 17.63 1.40
N VAL A 255 14.23 16.85 0.85
CA VAL A 255 14.87 17.13 -0.45
C VAL A 255 14.20 16.27 -1.51
N ALA A 256 13.53 16.94 -2.46
CA ALA A 256 12.99 16.30 -3.64
C ALA A 256 14.10 16.12 -4.69
N SER A 257 14.25 14.88 -5.15
CA SER A 257 15.19 14.48 -6.20
C SER A 257 14.43 13.79 -7.31
N VAL A 258 14.77 14.13 -8.55
CA VAL A 258 14.22 13.50 -9.73
C VAL A 258 15.33 12.72 -10.41
N ILE A 259 15.13 11.43 -10.60
CA ILE A 259 16.12 10.51 -11.16
C ILE A 259 15.52 9.86 -12.42
N ASN A 260 16.05 10.20 -13.58
CA ASN A 260 15.71 9.51 -14.83
C ASN A 260 16.43 8.16 -14.89
N ILE A 261 15.70 7.09 -15.19
CA ILE A 261 16.29 5.78 -15.46
C ILE A 261 16.88 5.81 -16.86
N ASN A 262 18.17 5.52 -16.97
CA ASN A 262 18.83 5.33 -18.26
C ASN A 262 18.81 3.83 -18.62
N PRO A 263 18.04 3.42 -19.65
CA PRO A 263 17.92 2.02 -20.01
C PRO A 263 19.21 1.40 -20.56
N ASN A 264 20.14 2.21 -21.09
CA ASN A 264 21.40 1.71 -21.67
C ASN A 264 22.37 1.17 -20.61
N VAL A 265 22.22 1.61 -19.34
CA VAL A 265 23.07 1.21 -18.20
C VAL A 265 22.28 0.54 -17.08
N THR A 266 21.01 0.21 -17.34
CA THR A 266 20.12 -0.45 -16.38
C THR A 266 19.92 -1.90 -16.80
N GLY A 267 20.37 -2.83 -15.96
CA GLY A 267 20.08 -4.24 -16.11
C GLY A 267 18.61 -4.54 -15.78
N TYR A 268 18.10 -5.63 -16.35
CA TYR A 268 16.78 -6.13 -16.01
C TYR A 268 16.79 -7.64 -15.82
N SER A 269 15.93 -8.12 -14.92
CA SER A 269 15.67 -9.52 -14.66
C SER A 269 14.20 -9.71 -14.29
N GLY A 270 13.75 -10.93 -14.08
CA GLY A 270 12.37 -11.18 -13.72
C GLY A 270 12.02 -12.65 -13.66
N SER A 271 10.76 -12.90 -13.32
CA SER A 271 10.18 -14.25 -13.31
C SER A 271 8.69 -14.16 -13.57
N CYS A 272 8.11 -15.23 -14.11
CA CYS A 272 6.67 -15.33 -14.30
C CYS A 272 6.15 -16.64 -13.72
N HIS A 273 5.10 -16.53 -12.93
CA HIS A 273 4.33 -17.61 -12.36
C HIS A 273 2.87 -17.46 -12.82
N PRO A 274 2.00 -18.47 -12.60
CA PRO A 274 0.61 -18.40 -13.06
C PRO A 274 -0.18 -17.20 -12.53
N GLN A 275 0.14 -16.71 -11.33
CA GLN A 275 -0.60 -15.61 -10.68
C GLN A 275 0.20 -14.31 -10.57
N THR A 276 1.52 -14.35 -10.70
CA THR A 276 2.40 -13.19 -10.50
C THR A 276 3.51 -13.13 -11.55
N ALA A 277 3.85 -11.92 -11.99
CA ALA A 277 4.99 -11.69 -12.88
C ALA A 277 5.83 -10.52 -12.34
N LEU A 278 7.14 -10.71 -12.27
CA LEU A 278 8.12 -9.75 -11.75
C LEU A 278 8.97 -9.21 -12.90
N LEU A 279 9.07 -7.90 -12.99
CA LEU A 279 10.13 -7.19 -13.70
C LEU A 279 10.99 -6.46 -12.66
N ARG A 280 12.26 -6.80 -12.57
CA ARG A 280 13.26 -6.13 -11.72
C ARG A 280 14.22 -5.34 -12.59
N LEU A 281 14.39 -4.07 -12.29
CA LEU A 281 15.43 -3.22 -12.85
C LEU A 281 16.53 -3.00 -11.80
N ASN A 282 17.78 -2.95 -12.23
CA ASN A 282 18.92 -2.71 -11.35
C ASN A 282 20.05 -1.99 -12.09
N SER A 283 20.78 -1.15 -11.37
CA SER A 283 21.93 -0.39 -11.88
C SER A 283 22.97 -0.23 -10.77
N SER A 284 24.05 0.50 -11.00
CA SER A 284 25.05 0.79 -9.95
C SER A 284 24.44 1.53 -8.75
N ASN A 285 23.48 2.41 -8.98
CA ASN A 285 22.79 3.17 -7.94
C ASN A 285 21.45 2.57 -7.53
N ILE A 286 20.89 1.59 -8.26
CA ILE A 286 19.62 0.94 -7.93
C ILE A 286 19.87 -0.54 -7.63
N LYS A 287 19.79 -0.90 -6.34
CA LYS A 287 19.92 -2.29 -5.92
C LYS A 287 18.81 -3.15 -6.50
N TYR A 288 17.56 -2.65 -6.43
CA TYR A 288 16.42 -3.20 -7.16
C TYR A 288 15.30 -2.16 -7.30
N LEU A 289 14.60 -2.21 -8.43
CA LEU A 289 13.30 -1.58 -8.66
C LEU A 289 12.39 -2.65 -9.27
N ASP A 290 11.46 -3.14 -8.48
CA ASP A 290 10.57 -4.25 -8.82
C ASP A 290 9.20 -3.73 -9.20
N PHE A 291 8.69 -4.19 -10.34
CA PHE A 291 7.30 -4.08 -10.75
C PHE A 291 6.68 -5.48 -10.71
N VAL A 292 5.72 -5.69 -9.80
CA VAL A 292 5.04 -6.97 -9.62
C VAL A 292 3.62 -6.85 -10.16
N PHE A 293 3.33 -7.65 -11.18
CA PHE A 293 2.02 -7.80 -11.78
C PHE A 293 1.31 -8.98 -11.16
N ALA A 294 -0.01 -8.88 -10.99
CA ALA A 294 -0.84 -9.97 -10.51
C ALA A 294 -2.08 -10.18 -11.38
N VAL A 295 -2.59 -11.41 -11.37
CA VAL A 295 -3.87 -11.74 -11.97
C VAL A 295 -5.02 -11.31 -11.05
N LYS A 296 -6.03 -10.63 -11.62
CA LYS A 296 -7.26 -10.19 -10.97
C LYS A 296 -8.45 -10.85 -11.65
N ASN A 297 -9.32 -11.47 -10.86
CA ASN A 297 -10.55 -12.11 -11.34
C ASN A 297 -10.32 -13.08 -12.52
N GLU A 298 -9.18 -13.80 -12.50
CA GLU A 298 -8.75 -14.82 -13.47
C GLU A 298 -8.52 -14.35 -14.93
N ASN A 299 -8.95 -13.14 -15.31
CA ASN A 299 -8.94 -12.70 -16.70
C ASN A 299 -8.33 -11.32 -16.93
N ARG A 300 -7.80 -10.67 -15.89
CA ARG A 300 -7.13 -9.36 -15.98
C ARG A 300 -5.80 -9.41 -15.27
N PHE A 301 -4.86 -8.56 -15.69
CA PHE A 301 -3.66 -8.25 -14.95
C PHE A 301 -3.70 -6.79 -14.48
N TYR A 302 -2.92 -6.50 -13.46
CA TYR A 302 -2.67 -5.14 -12.96
C TYR A 302 -1.29 -5.09 -12.30
N LEU A 303 -0.73 -3.90 -12.17
CA LEU A 303 0.43 -3.64 -11.32
C LEU A 303 -0.04 -3.66 -9.86
N LYS A 304 0.38 -4.69 -9.13
CA LYS A 304 0.03 -4.95 -7.74
C LYS A 304 1.05 -4.37 -6.77
N GLU A 305 2.34 -4.50 -7.09
CA GLU A 305 3.41 -4.13 -6.17
C GLU A 305 4.51 -3.36 -6.88
N VAL A 306 5.07 -2.37 -6.18
CA VAL A 306 6.32 -1.70 -6.53
C VAL A 306 7.23 -1.68 -5.32
N ASN A 307 8.44 -2.23 -5.45
CA ASN A 307 9.46 -2.21 -4.40
C ASN A 307 10.74 -1.58 -4.94
N VAL A 308 11.37 -0.69 -4.19
CA VAL A 308 12.60 -0.02 -4.58
C VAL A 308 13.62 -0.05 -3.45
N SER A 309 14.89 -0.19 -3.81
CA SER A 309 16.04 0.09 -2.96
C SER A 309 17.16 0.67 -3.82
N MET A 310 17.57 1.90 -3.52
CA MET A 310 18.58 2.64 -4.28
C MET A 310 19.45 3.52 -3.39
N TYR A 311 20.62 3.89 -3.90
CA TYR A 311 21.56 4.81 -3.29
C TYR A 311 21.33 6.21 -3.86
N LEU A 312 21.13 7.18 -2.98
CA LEU A 312 21.06 8.60 -3.34
C LEU A 312 22.47 9.18 -3.50
N ALA A 313 22.58 10.34 -4.16
CA ALA A 313 23.86 10.97 -4.46
C ALA A 313 24.70 11.31 -3.21
N ASN A 314 24.05 11.49 -2.05
CA ASN A 314 24.68 11.69 -0.75
C ASN A 314 25.14 10.38 -0.07
N GLY A 315 25.01 9.24 -0.76
CA GLY A 315 25.37 7.91 -0.27
C GLY A 315 24.32 7.24 0.63
N SER A 316 23.20 7.91 0.94
CA SER A 316 22.13 7.30 1.75
C SER A 316 21.34 6.26 0.96
N VAL A 317 20.75 5.29 1.67
CA VAL A 317 19.88 4.28 1.06
C VAL A 317 18.42 4.74 1.15
N PHE A 318 17.76 4.77 0.01
CA PHE A 318 16.33 5.00 -0.12
C PHE A 318 15.63 3.69 -0.47
N SER A 319 14.70 3.23 0.37
CA SER A 319 13.93 2.00 0.12
C SER A 319 12.46 2.17 0.45
N PHE A 320 11.59 1.62 -0.40
CA PHE A 320 10.14 1.61 -0.22
C PHE A 320 9.54 0.33 -0.79
N ALA A 321 8.41 -0.11 -0.23
CA ALA A 321 7.61 -1.22 -0.74
C ALA A 321 6.14 -0.86 -0.64
N ASN A 322 5.40 -1.01 -1.74
CA ASN A 322 3.94 -0.94 -1.74
C ASN A 322 3.39 -2.13 -2.50
N ASN A 323 2.59 -2.96 -1.83
CA ASN A 323 2.03 -4.21 -2.36
C ASN A 323 0.51 -4.15 -2.64
N ASN A 324 -0.08 -2.96 -2.57
CA ASN A 324 -1.52 -2.74 -2.72
C ASN A 324 -1.81 -1.67 -3.79
N LEU A 325 -1.13 -1.79 -4.92
CA LEU A 325 -1.35 -0.96 -6.10
C LEU A 325 -2.45 -1.55 -6.99
N SER A 326 -3.13 -0.70 -7.75
CA SER A 326 -4.13 -1.12 -8.75
C SER A 326 -3.98 -0.33 -10.05
N TYR A 327 -2.76 -0.22 -10.56
CA TYR A 327 -2.45 0.50 -11.80
C TYR A 327 -2.40 -0.45 -13.01
N TRP A 328 -2.45 0.12 -14.22
CA TRP A 328 -2.25 -0.59 -15.49
C TRP A 328 -3.15 -1.81 -15.69
N ASP A 329 -4.38 -1.72 -15.19
CA ASP A 329 -5.37 -2.80 -15.23
C ASP A 329 -5.86 -3.07 -16.67
N ALA A 330 -5.63 -4.29 -17.18
CA ALA A 330 -6.05 -4.72 -18.51
C ALA A 330 -6.33 -6.24 -18.59
N PRO A 331 -7.12 -6.72 -19.57
CA PRO A 331 -7.35 -8.15 -19.78
C PRO A 331 -6.07 -8.97 -20.00
N LEU A 332 -6.05 -10.21 -19.55
CA LEU A 332 -4.97 -11.16 -19.87
C LEU A 332 -4.91 -11.39 -21.38
N GLY A 333 -3.68 -11.49 -21.90
CA GLY A 333 -3.43 -11.61 -23.33
C GLY A 333 -3.56 -10.30 -24.09
N SER A 334 -3.77 -9.16 -23.42
CA SER A 334 -3.77 -7.82 -24.00
C SER A 334 -2.57 -7.00 -23.50
N SER A 335 -2.22 -5.90 -24.19
CA SER A 335 -1.23 -4.93 -23.67
C SER A 335 -1.92 -3.66 -23.16
N TYR A 336 -1.51 -3.17 -22.00
CA TYR A 336 -1.85 -1.83 -21.52
C TYR A 336 -0.91 -0.81 -22.16
N MET A 337 -1.43 0.27 -22.75
CA MET A 337 -0.63 1.28 -23.43
C MET A 337 -1.07 2.71 -23.04
N CYS A 338 -0.12 3.54 -22.65
CA CYS A 338 -0.31 4.96 -22.39
C CYS A 338 0.91 5.78 -22.86
N ASN A 339 0.73 6.57 -23.91
CA ASN A 339 1.81 7.40 -24.47
C ASN A 339 2.02 8.69 -23.68
N LYS A 340 1.00 9.14 -22.93
CA LYS A 340 1.11 10.34 -22.10
C LYS A 340 1.81 9.99 -20.79
N GLU A 341 2.43 11.00 -20.19
CA GLU A 341 2.99 10.89 -18.85
C GLU A 341 1.91 10.41 -17.87
N GLN A 342 2.24 9.36 -17.11
CA GLN A 342 1.42 8.91 -15.99
C GLN A 342 2.26 8.80 -14.74
N THR A 343 1.68 9.22 -13.62
CA THR A 343 2.31 9.09 -12.30
C THR A 343 1.72 7.90 -11.57
N VAL A 344 2.58 6.98 -11.16
CA VAL A 344 2.28 5.91 -10.20
C VAL A 344 2.71 6.40 -8.82
N SER A 345 1.75 6.70 -7.95
CA SER A 345 2.02 7.04 -6.56
C SER A 345 2.28 5.77 -5.77
N VAL A 346 3.55 5.54 -5.41
CA VAL A 346 3.98 4.37 -4.63
C VAL A 346 3.91 4.67 -3.13
N SER A 347 4.30 5.88 -2.73
CA SER A 347 4.11 6.44 -1.38
C SER A 347 4.08 7.98 -1.46
N GLY A 348 3.82 8.68 -0.36
CA GLY A 348 3.98 10.13 -0.29
C GLY A 348 5.40 10.62 -0.60
N GLU A 349 6.41 9.79 -0.35
CA GLU A 349 7.83 10.09 -0.58
C GLU A 349 8.38 9.51 -1.90
N PHE A 350 7.62 8.66 -2.59
CA PHE A 350 8.06 8.00 -3.82
C PHE A 350 6.97 7.93 -4.88
N GLN A 351 7.24 8.52 -6.04
CA GLN A 351 6.37 8.44 -7.20
C GLN A 351 7.19 8.06 -8.43
N ILE A 352 6.55 7.35 -9.37
CA ILE A 352 7.17 6.97 -10.63
C ILE A 352 6.38 7.63 -11.75
N ASN A 353 7.02 8.54 -12.46
CA ASN A 353 6.50 9.07 -13.72
C ASN A 353 6.90 8.12 -14.84
N THR A 354 5.93 7.72 -15.64
CA THR A 354 6.08 6.80 -16.77
C THR A 354 5.77 7.50 -18.07
N PHE A 355 6.54 7.20 -19.10
CA PHE A 355 6.45 7.81 -20.43
C PHE A 355 6.44 6.72 -21.49
N ASP A 356 5.60 6.86 -22.52
CA ASP A 356 5.48 5.88 -23.62
C ASP A 356 5.28 4.44 -23.11
N LEU A 357 4.48 4.30 -22.04
CA LEU A 357 4.26 3.06 -21.33
C LEU A 357 3.50 2.06 -22.21
N ARG A 358 4.06 0.87 -22.36
CA ARG A 358 3.36 -0.31 -22.87
C ARG A 358 3.79 -1.55 -22.10
N VAL A 359 2.85 -2.26 -21.50
CA VAL A 359 3.15 -3.46 -20.70
C VAL A 359 2.17 -4.60 -20.96
N GLN A 360 2.71 -5.83 -20.98
CA GLN A 360 1.96 -7.07 -21.13
C GLN A 360 2.66 -8.19 -20.35
N PRO A 361 2.19 -8.50 -19.13
CA PRO A 361 2.63 -9.67 -18.39
C PRO A 361 1.80 -10.92 -18.76
N PHE A 362 2.30 -12.09 -18.37
CA PHE A 362 1.73 -13.41 -18.57
C PHE A 362 1.65 -13.85 -20.03
N ASN A 363 0.50 -13.67 -20.68
CA ASN A 363 0.17 -14.28 -21.97
C ASN A 363 0.78 -13.49 -23.14
N VAL A 364 2.11 -13.46 -23.26
CA VAL A 364 2.83 -12.93 -24.42
C VAL A 364 2.95 -14.04 -25.47
N LYS A 365 2.58 -13.73 -26.72
CA LYS A 365 2.70 -14.65 -27.86
C LYS A 365 3.78 -14.17 -28.81
N ASP A 366 4.59 -15.09 -29.33
CA ASP A 366 5.65 -14.85 -30.32
C ASP A 366 6.66 -13.75 -29.93
N GLY A 367 6.84 -13.51 -28.62
CA GLY A 367 7.70 -12.43 -28.11
C GLY A 367 7.24 -11.02 -28.51
N LYS A 368 5.97 -10.84 -28.86
CA LYS A 368 5.41 -9.57 -29.31
C LYS A 368 4.22 -9.15 -28.45
N TYR A 369 4.03 -7.85 -28.34
CA TYR A 369 2.79 -7.31 -27.78
C TYR A 369 1.59 -7.71 -28.63
N SER A 370 0.47 -7.96 -27.98
CA SER A 370 -0.81 -8.19 -28.65
C SER A 370 -1.19 -6.99 -29.53
N THR A 371 -1.66 -7.27 -30.75
CA THR A 371 -2.04 -6.26 -31.75
C THR A 371 -3.55 -6.04 -31.74
N ALA A 372 -4.00 -4.79 -31.76
CA ALA A 372 -5.40 -4.42 -31.60
C ALA A 372 -6.32 -4.98 -32.70
N GLY A 373 -7.40 -5.66 -32.30
CA GLY A 373 -8.67 -5.68 -33.04
C GLY A 373 -9.53 -4.46 -32.65
N PRO A 374 -10.37 -3.92 -33.56
CA PRO A 374 -11.13 -2.71 -33.29
C PRO A 374 -12.16 -2.93 -32.18
N LEU A 375 -11.97 -2.25 -31.05
CA LEU A 375 -12.99 -2.08 -30.02
C LEU A 375 -13.22 -0.57 -29.80
N PRO A 376 -14.49 -0.15 -29.61
CA PRO A 376 -14.80 1.26 -29.37
C PRO A 376 -14.15 1.75 -28.06
N PRO A 377 -13.87 3.05 -27.93
CA PRO A 377 -13.19 3.63 -26.77
C PRO A 377 -14.01 3.44 -25.50
N LYS A 378 -13.83 2.31 -24.80
CA LYS A 378 -14.34 2.12 -23.46
C LYS A 378 -13.38 2.78 -22.49
N ARG A 379 -13.87 3.84 -21.84
CA ARG A 379 -13.20 4.58 -20.77
C ARG A 379 -12.62 3.61 -19.76
N CYS A 380 -11.34 3.79 -19.43
CA CYS A 380 -10.75 3.23 -18.23
C CYS A 380 -11.58 3.73 -17.03
N PHE A 381 -12.20 2.81 -16.29
CA PHE A 381 -12.72 3.14 -14.97
C PHE A 381 -11.52 3.30 -14.04
N SER A 382 -11.19 4.55 -13.70
CA SER A 382 -10.40 4.90 -12.52
C SER A 382 -11.36 5.56 -11.51
N PRO A 383 -11.27 5.29 -10.19
CA PRO A 383 -12.14 5.91 -9.18
C PRO A 383 -11.86 7.41 -8.93
N SER A 384 -11.10 8.09 -9.79
CA SER A 384 -10.73 9.49 -9.60
C SER A 384 -10.87 10.25 -10.93
N LEU A 385 -11.73 11.27 -10.90
CA LEU A 385 -12.09 12.12 -12.04
C LEU A 385 -10.86 12.95 -12.49
N HIS A 386 -10.44 12.75 -13.75
CA HIS A 386 -9.49 13.55 -14.58
C HIS A 386 -8.16 12.87 -14.97
N LEU A 387 -8.18 11.91 -15.91
CA LEU A 387 -7.02 11.62 -16.78
C LEU A 387 -7.46 11.25 -18.23
N PRO A 388 -6.73 11.69 -19.29
CA PRO A 388 -7.03 11.46 -20.72
C PRO A 388 -6.50 10.09 -21.26
N PRO A 389 -6.71 9.71 -22.56
CA PRO A 389 -7.07 8.33 -22.92
C PRO A 389 -5.88 7.36 -22.89
N CYS A 390 -5.96 6.37 -22.00
CA CYS A 390 -5.16 5.15 -22.05
C CYS A 390 -5.89 4.11 -22.92
N TRP A 391 -5.15 3.23 -23.60
CA TRP A 391 -5.73 2.23 -24.51
C TRP A 391 -5.33 0.81 -24.10
N VAL A 392 -6.22 -0.15 -24.36
CA VAL A 392 -6.03 -1.59 -24.12
C VAL A 392 -6.09 -2.32 -25.45
N GLN A 393 -5.13 -3.19 -25.75
CA GLN A 393 -5.04 -3.90 -27.04
C GLN A 393 -5.15 -5.43 -26.87
N SER A 394 -6.29 -6.02 -27.24
CA SER A 394 -6.60 -7.46 -27.13
C SER A 394 -6.09 -8.29 -28.33
N PRO A 395 -5.93 -9.62 -28.20
CA PRO A 395 -5.52 -10.46 -29.32
C PRO A 395 -6.65 -10.65 -30.35
N PRO A 396 -6.34 -10.94 -31.63
CA PRO A 396 -7.36 -11.23 -32.63
C PRO A 396 -8.16 -12.49 -32.26
N GLN A 397 -9.49 -12.41 -32.30
CA GLN A 397 -10.35 -13.59 -32.16
C GLN A 397 -10.25 -14.44 -33.43
N GLU A 398 -9.55 -15.56 -33.32
CA GLU A 398 -9.54 -16.62 -34.32
C GLU A 398 -10.86 -17.41 -34.21
N GLY A 399 -11.93 -16.87 -34.81
CA GLY A 399 -13.25 -17.50 -34.77
C GLY A 399 -14.38 -16.77 -35.50
N SER A 400 -14.28 -15.44 -35.68
CA SER A 400 -15.41 -14.67 -36.23
C SER A 400 -15.45 -14.54 -37.76
N ARG A 401 -14.46 -15.09 -38.49
CA ARG A 401 -14.43 -15.00 -39.96
C ARG A 401 -15.33 -16.03 -40.66
N LEU A 402 -15.68 -17.15 -40.00
CA LEU A 402 -16.54 -18.19 -40.59
C LEU A 402 -18.04 -17.95 -40.32
N GLU A 403 -18.41 -17.43 -39.15
CA GLU A 403 -19.82 -17.10 -38.85
C GLU A 403 -20.34 -15.89 -39.64
N LEU A 404 -19.50 -14.87 -39.89
CA LEU A 404 -19.90 -13.76 -40.74
C LEU A 404 -20.12 -14.19 -42.20
N LEU A 405 -19.32 -15.13 -42.73
CA LEU A 405 -19.47 -15.64 -44.10
C LEU A 405 -20.75 -16.49 -44.27
N LEU A 406 -21.23 -17.14 -43.21
CA LEU A 406 -22.49 -17.91 -43.22
C LEU A 406 -23.73 -17.01 -43.07
N GLN A 407 -23.65 -15.93 -42.28
CA GLN A 407 -24.72 -14.91 -42.16
C GLN A 407 -24.90 -14.10 -43.46
N PHE A 408 -23.81 -13.74 -44.17
CA PHE A 408 -23.90 -13.01 -45.44
C PHE A 408 -24.43 -13.85 -46.62
N ARG A 409 -24.36 -15.19 -46.56
CA ARG A 409 -24.98 -16.06 -47.57
C ARG A 409 -26.48 -16.29 -47.37
N ARG A 410 -27.01 -16.10 -46.16
CA ARG A 410 -28.47 -16.21 -45.89
C ARG A 410 -29.26 -14.92 -46.17
N LEU A 411 -28.60 -13.75 -46.23
CA LEU A 411 -29.25 -12.47 -46.55
C LEU A 411 -29.28 -12.11 -48.05
N LYS A 412 -28.68 -12.94 -48.93
CA LYS A 412 -28.66 -12.72 -50.39
C LYS A 412 -29.59 -13.65 -51.20
N LYS A 413 -30.52 -14.36 -50.56
CA LYS A 413 -31.49 -15.26 -51.22
C LYS A 413 -32.94 -15.10 -50.74
N VAL A 414 -33.45 -13.87 -50.74
CA VAL A 414 -34.88 -13.49 -50.83
C VAL A 414 -34.84 -12.07 -51.41
N SER A 415 -35.27 -11.68 -52.61
CA SER A 415 -36.32 -12.10 -53.55
C SER A 415 -35.81 -11.90 -54.99
N PRO A 416 -36.36 -12.61 -55.99
CA PRO A 416 -37.16 -11.89 -56.98
C PRO A 416 -38.50 -12.59 -57.28
N GLY A 417 -39.55 -11.78 -57.42
CA GLY A 417 -40.92 -12.18 -57.71
C GLY A 417 -41.87 -11.08 -57.27
#